data_AF-A0A365P6A7-F1
#
_entry.id   AF-A0A365P6A7-F1
#
_cell.length_a   1.000
_cell.length_b   1.000
_cell.length_c   1.000
_cell.angle_alpha   90.00
_cell.angle_beta   90.00
_cell.angle_gamma   90.00
#
_symmetry.space_group_name_H-M   'P 1'
#
loop_
_entity.id
_entity.type
_entity.pdbx_description
1 polymer ?
#
loop_
_entity_poly.entity_id
_entity_poly.type
_entity_poly.pdbx_seq_one_letter_code
_entity_poly.pdbx_strand_id
1 'polypeptide(L)'
;MPELTIGRFSKLRSVINLDPPYQREGQVWNENTKSRFIDSIVNGFDVPKLYFEKSKSRPNPSTGMSYRYAVIDGKQRLEAIGDFLDGSLGLPDDFQYFEDATVSAAGMTSWQLKNEYPILYSKFRNFEIPVVVVSTDSGDLIEEMFQRLNASSSLNAAERRNALSGPARDAANALAAHPLLVKCSPIRNARYKYRELGAKFLAVEHQYATKGRLLDTKAETLFALFEATRGPDPVISQEEMQRFEEEAREKLDLMSGTFEENDYLLRSIGTVVVYYLVFRGVATNGLPLRAHLDRFESARRDVAGLSEEMLDGAGDEAQRLMEYNALVQSTNDGGALTRRSEILSGYLRRHDGLEHMGQSSGS
;
A
#
# COMPACT_ATOMS: atom_id res chain seq x y z
N MET A 1 -8.31 1.11 -18.63
CA MET A 1 -8.21 2.05 -19.76
C MET A 1 -7.73 1.25 -20.95
N PRO A 2 -8.54 1.03 -21.99
CA PRO A 2 -7.96 0.68 -23.28
C PRO A 2 -7.35 1.96 -23.87
N GLU A 3 -6.08 1.87 -24.27
CA GLU A 3 -5.28 2.86 -25.02
C GLU A 3 -4.99 4.19 -24.29
N LEU A 4 -3.78 4.31 -23.72
CA LEU A 4 -3.23 5.56 -23.19
C LEU A 4 -2.21 6.13 -24.16
N THR A 5 -2.66 6.98 -25.08
CA THR A 5 -1.72 7.81 -25.87
C THR A 5 -1.13 8.93 -25.01
N ILE A 6 0.04 9.44 -25.38
CA ILE A 6 0.63 10.63 -24.73
C ILE A 6 -0.33 11.82 -24.77
N GLY A 7 -1.05 12.00 -25.89
CA GLY A 7 -2.05 13.05 -26.01
C GLY A 7 -3.23 12.89 -25.05
N ARG A 8 -3.63 11.65 -24.74
CA ARG A 8 -4.65 11.34 -23.73
C ARG A 8 -4.11 11.52 -22.32
N PHE A 9 -2.88 11.08 -22.05
CA PHE A 9 -2.19 11.29 -20.78
C PHE A 9 -2.16 12.77 -20.40
N SER A 10 -1.78 13.65 -21.33
CA SER A 10 -1.77 15.10 -21.16
C SER A 10 -3.10 15.66 -20.60
N LYS A 11 -4.24 15.09 -20.99
CA LYS A 11 -5.58 15.48 -20.51
C LYS A 11 -5.97 14.82 -19.17
N LEU A 12 -5.35 13.70 -18.82
CA LEU A 12 -5.68 12.90 -17.64
C LEU A 12 -4.76 13.19 -16.44
N ARG A 13 -3.72 14.03 -16.59
CA ARG A 13 -2.76 14.34 -15.51
C ARG A 13 -3.44 14.69 -14.17
N SER A 14 -4.51 15.48 -14.19
CA SER A 14 -5.23 15.92 -12.98
C SER A 14 -5.96 14.79 -12.23
N VAL A 15 -6.27 13.68 -12.91
CA VAL A 15 -7.01 12.54 -12.33
C VAL A 15 -6.12 11.33 -12.06
N ILE A 16 -4.80 11.48 -12.19
CA ILE A 16 -3.80 10.44 -11.90
C ILE A 16 -3.01 10.87 -10.66
N ASN A 17 -3.07 10.07 -9.59
CA ASN A 17 -2.23 10.26 -8.43
C ASN A 17 -0.83 9.66 -8.69
N LEU A 18 0.19 10.51 -8.77
CA LEU A 18 1.59 10.10 -8.92
C LEU A 18 2.26 9.75 -7.58
N ASP A 19 1.62 10.08 -6.45
CA ASP A 19 2.19 9.93 -5.11
C ASP A 19 1.22 9.20 -4.15
N PRO A 20 0.88 7.93 -4.44
CA PRO A 20 0.09 7.14 -3.51
C PRO A 20 0.90 6.75 -2.26
N PRO A 21 0.25 6.43 -1.12
CA PRO A 21 0.92 6.17 0.16
C PRO A 21 1.95 5.02 0.16
N TYR A 22 1.84 4.09 -0.79
CA TYR A 22 2.73 2.94 -0.95
C TYR A 22 3.91 3.21 -1.92
N GLN A 23 3.96 4.40 -2.55
CA GLN A 23 5.06 4.78 -3.42
C GLN A 23 6.33 5.01 -2.57
N ARG A 24 7.46 4.47 -3.02
CA ARG A 24 8.75 4.73 -2.36
C ARG A 24 9.40 5.98 -2.93
N GLU A 25 10.18 6.67 -2.11
CA GLU A 25 11.20 7.61 -2.58
C GLU A 25 12.31 6.81 -3.28
N GLY A 26 12.05 6.43 -4.54
CA GLY A 26 13.04 5.79 -5.39
C GLY A 26 14.11 6.79 -5.85
N GLN A 27 15.18 6.28 -6.49
CA GLN A 27 16.11 7.16 -7.19
C GLN A 27 15.37 7.95 -8.26
N VAL A 28 15.39 9.27 -8.12
CA VAL A 28 14.84 10.21 -9.10
C VAL A 28 15.67 10.12 -10.37
N TRP A 29 15.02 9.97 -11.52
CA TRP A 29 15.72 9.99 -12.81
C TRP A 29 16.37 11.36 -13.01
N ASN A 30 17.67 11.35 -13.31
CA ASN A 30 18.35 12.55 -13.78
C ASN A 30 17.84 12.95 -15.18
N GLU A 31 18.13 14.19 -15.59
CA GLU A 31 17.66 14.75 -16.85
C GLU A 31 18.04 13.88 -18.07
N ASN A 32 19.28 13.41 -18.14
CA ASN A 32 19.75 12.52 -19.21
C ASN A 32 18.93 11.22 -19.32
N THR A 33 18.60 10.59 -18.18
CA THR A 33 17.75 9.39 -18.17
C THR A 33 16.34 9.70 -18.67
N LYS A 34 15.78 10.85 -18.27
CA LYS A 34 14.47 11.31 -18.77
C LYS A 34 14.51 11.57 -20.28
N SER A 35 15.50 12.31 -20.78
CA SER A 35 15.64 12.62 -22.21
C SER A 35 15.80 11.37 -23.08
N ARG A 36 16.59 10.37 -22.64
CA ARG A 36 16.72 9.08 -23.34
C ARG A 36 15.43 8.28 -23.40
N PHE A 37 14.59 8.40 -22.38
CA PHE A 37 13.25 7.79 -22.42
C PHE A 37 12.35 8.48 -23.45
N ILE A 38 12.43 9.81 -23.57
CA ILE A 38 11.69 10.55 -24.62
C ILE A 38 12.21 10.21 -26.01
N ASP A 39 13.52 10.11 -26.19
CA ASP A 39 14.13 9.62 -27.44
C ASP A 39 13.53 8.28 -27.87
N SER A 40 13.44 7.31 -26.93
CA SER A 40 12.82 6.01 -27.20
C SER A 40 11.38 6.12 -27.71
N ILE A 41 10.58 7.03 -27.13
CA ILE A 41 9.20 7.28 -27.56
C ILE A 41 9.15 7.92 -28.95
N VAL A 42 9.98 8.93 -29.20
CA VAL A 42 9.99 9.66 -30.49
C VAL A 42 10.41 8.73 -31.63
N ASN A 43 11.34 7.81 -31.37
CA ASN A 43 11.78 6.77 -32.29
C ASN A 43 10.87 5.53 -32.33
N GLY A 44 9.78 5.51 -31.56
CA GLY A 44 8.81 4.42 -31.58
C GLY A 44 9.31 3.09 -31.00
N PHE A 45 10.35 3.11 -30.17
CA PHE A 45 10.83 1.92 -29.47
C PHE A 45 9.85 1.44 -28.41
N ASP A 46 9.87 0.13 -28.15
CA ASP A 46 9.06 -0.45 -27.09
C ASP A 46 9.49 0.10 -25.73
N VAL A 47 8.51 0.45 -24.90
CA VAL A 47 8.73 1.01 -23.57
C VAL A 47 8.06 0.15 -22.51
N PRO A 48 8.65 0.04 -21.31
CA PRO A 48 8.06 -0.75 -20.24
C PRO A 48 6.64 -0.26 -19.89
N LYS A 49 5.75 -1.23 -19.62
CA LYS A 49 4.36 -0.98 -19.25
C LYS A 49 4.24 -0.06 -18.03
N LEU A 50 3.21 0.77 -18.01
CA LEU A 50 2.78 1.48 -16.81
C LEU A 50 1.72 0.68 -16.06
N TYR A 51 1.75 0.72 -14.75
CA TYR A 51 0.77 0.04 -13.90
C TYR A 51 0.00 1.07 -13.09
N PHE A 52 -1.32 0.99 -13.14
CA PHE A 52 -2.20 1.85 -12.34
C PHE A 52 -3.15 1.02 -11.50
N GLU A 53 -3.43 1.50 -10.29
CA GLU A 53 -4.61 1.13 -9.52
C GLU A 53 -5.78 1.99 -10.00
N LYS A 54 -6.95 1.39 -10.23
CA LYS A 54 -8.19 2.15 -10.39
C LYS A 54 -8.67 2.61 -9.02
N SER A 55 -8.54 3.92 -8.75
CA SER A 55 -8.90 4.49 -7.46
C SER A 55 -10.43 4.68 -7.34
N LYS A 56 -10.97 4.46 -6.14
CA LYS A 56 -12.32 4.86 -5.74
C LYS A 56 -12.21 6.25 -5.08
N SER A 57 -12.72 7.27 -5.77
CA SER A 57 -12.77 8.71 -5.43
C SER A 57 -11.93 9.15 -4.23
N ARG A 58 -10.67 9.55 -4.45
CA ARG A 58 -9.92 10.41 -3.51
C ARG A 58 -9.83 11.82 -4.10
N PRO A 59 -10.23 12.88 -3.39
CA PRO A 59 -10.12 14.24 -3.91
C PRO A 59 -8.65 14.62 -4.13
N ASN A 60 -8.35 15.17 -5.31
CA ASN A 60 -7.07 15.79 -5.62
C ASN A 60 -7.03 17.19 -4.96
N PRO A 61 -6.17 17.44 -3.96
CA PRO A 61 -6.14 18.70 -3.24
C PRO A 61 -5.82 19.91 -4.12
N SER A 62 -5.10 19.70 -5.22
CA SER A 62 -4.65 20.77 -6.11
C SER A 62 -5.68 21.16 -7.18
N THR A 63 -6.63 20.29 -7.50
CA THR A 63 -7.59 20.53 -8.59
C THR A 63 -9.05 20.42 -8.18
N GLY A 64 -9.35 19.90 -6.98
CA GLY A 64 -10.71 19.64 -6.52
C GLY A 64 -11.38 18.45 -7.20
N MET A 65 -10.75 17.82 -8.21
CA MET A 65 -11.27 16.63 -8.89
C MET A 65 -10.88 15.35 -8.16
N SER A 66 -11.73 14.32 -8.16
CA SER A 66 -11.35 13.00 -7.64
C SER A 66 -10.35 12.28 -8.55
N TYR A 67 -9.26 11.77 -7.97
CA TYR A 67 -8.35 10.84 -8.61
C TYR A 67 -9.11 9.62 -9.09
N ARG A 68 -8.91 9.25 -10.36
CA ARG A 68 -9.48 8.06 -11.00
C ARG A 68 -8.46 6.91 -11.06
N TYR A 69 -7.18 7.23 -11.03
CA TYR A 69 -6.08 6.27 -11.09
C TYR A 69 -4.98 6.67 -10.12
N ALA A 70 -4.28 5.69 -9.55
CA ALA A 70 -3.04 5.89 -8.80
C ALA A 70 -1.92 5.07 -9.45
N VAL A 71 -0.74 5.67 -9.60
CA VAL A 71 0.41 4.99 -10.20
C VAL A 71 0.93 3.92 -9.26
N ILE A 72 1.00 2.68 -9.75
CA ILE A 72 1.70 1.60 -9.08
C ILE A 72 3.16 1.61 -9.56
N ASP A 73 3.39 1.58 -10.88
CA ASP A 73 4.73 1.62 -11.47
C ASP A 73 4.80 2.58 -12.67
N GLY A 74 5.96 3.22 -12.84
CA GLY A 74 6.24 4.13 -13.94
C GLY A 74 6.08 5.63 -13.64
N LYS A 75 6.16 6.03 -12.36
CA LYS A 75 6.14 7.46 -11.93
C LYS A 75 7.15 8.31 -12.72
N GLN A 76 8.43 7.89 -12.74
CA GLN A 76 9.50 8.61 -13.43
C GLN A 76 9.30 8.70 -14.94
N ARG A 77 8.70 7.67 -15.57
CA ARG A 77 8.33 7.68 -17.00
C ARG A 77 7.23 8.71 -17.28
N LEU A 78 6.21 8.78 -16.44
CA LEU A 78 5.13 9.76 -16.55
C LEU A 78 5.62 11.19 -16.29
N GLU A 79 6.53 11.38 -15.34
CA GLU A 79 7.19 12.65 -15.07
C GLU A 79 8.02 13.11 -16.28
N ALA A 80 8.86 12.24 -16.86
CA ALA A 80 9.62 12.56 -18.06
C ALA A 80 8.73 13.01 -19.24
N ILE A 81 7.62 12.28 -19.49
CA ILE A 81 6.64 12.67 -20.53
C ILE A 81 6.01 14.03 -20.21
N GLY A 82 5.68 14.28 -18.94
CA GLY A 82 5.17 15.56 -18.46
C GLY A 82 6.16 16.69 -18.71
N ASP A 83 7.41 16.53 -18.27
CA ASP A 83 8.49 17.52 -18.39
C ASP A 83 8.74 17.87 -19.86
N PHE A 84 8.75 16.87 -20.75
CA PHE A 84 8.89 17.14 -22.19
C PHE A 84 7.67 17.89 -22.75
N LEU A 85 6.44 17.46 -22.43
CA LEU A 85 5.22 18.13 -22.87
C LEU A 85 5.13 19.59 -22.39
N ASP A 86 5.64 19.86 -21.19
CA ASP A 86 5.66 21.20 -20.57
C ASP A 86 6.82 22.06 -21.12
N GLY A 87 7.77 21.45 -21.84
CA GLY A 87 8.91 22.13 -22.46
C GLY A 87 10.10 22.34 -21.52
N SER A 88 10.08 21.73 -20.33
CA SER A 88 11.19 21.77 -19.36
C SER A 88 12.25 20.70 -19.59
N LEU A 89 12.02 19.78 -20.53
CA LEU A 89 12.95 18.73 -20.96
C LEU A 89 13.15 18.79 -22.48
N GLY A 90 14.39 18.66 -22.94
CA GLY A 90 14.75 18.51 -24.36
C GLY A 90 15.08 17.07 -24.74
N LEU A 91 15.07 16.80 -26.04
CA LEU A 91 15.70 15.61 -26.61
C LEU A 91 17.20 15.58 -26.29
N PRO A 92 17.83 14.39 -26.15
CA PRO A 92 19.24 14.31 -25.81
C PRO A 92 20.13 14.96 -26.87
N ASP A 93 21.31 15.44 -26.47
CA ASP A 93 22.26 16.12 -27.37
C ASP A 93 22.76 15.22 -28.50
N ASP A 94 22.75 13.90 -28.29
CA ASP A 94 23.11 12.87 -29.26
C ASP A 94 21.90 12.25 -29.98
N PHE A 95 20.72 12.88 -29.92
CA PHE A 95 19.49 12.38 -30.55
C PHE A 95 19.66 12.15 -32.06
N GLN A 96 19.19 10.99 -32.51
CA GLN A 96 19.12 10.63 -33.93
C GLN A 96 17.76 10.04 -34.23
N TYR A 97 17.13 10.50 -35.32
CA TYR A 97 15.88 9.92 -35.79
C TYR A 97 16.16 8.79 -36.78
N PHE A 98 15.81 7.56 -36.42
CA PHE A 98 16.24 6.37 -37.18
C PHE A 98 15.50 6.18 -38.51
N GLU A 99 14.28 6.68 -38.65
CA GLU A 99 13.54 6.58 -39.92
C GLU A 99 14.02 7.60 -40.97
N ASP A 100 14.61 8.72 -40.54
CA ASP A 100 15.09 9.78 -41.44
C ASP A 100 16.27 10.55 -40.81
N ALA A 101 17.47 10.29 -41.35
CA ALA A 101 18.73 10.89 -40.90
C ALA A 101 18.84 12.40 -41.22
N THR A 102 17.93 12.98 -42.00
CA THR A 102 17.92 14.43 -42.28
C THR A 102 17.29 15.25 -41.15
N VAL A 103 16.60 14.59 -40.22
CA VAL A 103 15.98 15.25 -39.06
C VAL A 103 17.04 15.62 -38.04
N SER A 104 17.21 16.92 -37.81
CA SER A 104 18.09 17.47 -36.77
C SER A 104 17.26 18.05 -35.64
N ALA A 105 17.01 17.23 -34.61
CA ALA A 105 16.15 17.59 -33.48
C ALA A 105 16.83 17.44 -32.09
N ALA A 106 18.16 17.27 -32.06
CA ALA A 106 18.91 17.22 -30.81
C ALA A 106 18.70 18.48 -29.95
N GLY A 107 18.53 18.29 -28.64
CA GLY A 107 18.25 19.38 -27.70
C GLY A 107 16.87 20.01 -27.81
N MET A 108 16.04 19.65 -28.80
CA MET A 108 14.75 20.30 -29.02
C MET A 108 13.76 19.95 -27.92
N THR A 109 13.09 20.98 -27.41
CA THR A 109 11.90 20.86 -26.55
C THR A 109 10.66 20.48 -27.37
N SER A 110 9.58 20.10 -26.69
CA SER A 110 8.32 19.78 -27.36
C SER A 110 7.76 20.92 -28.23
N TRP A 111 7.95 22.18 -27.84
CA TRP A 111 7.52 23.34 -28.63
C TRP A 111 8.32 23.52 -29.92
N GLN A 112 9.65 23.37 -29.85
CA GLN A 112 10.51 23.41 -31.03
C GLN A 112 10.19 22.25 -31.96
N LEU A 113 10.08 21.03 -31.42
CA LEU A 113 9.71 19.84 -32.18
C LEU A 113 8.36 20.00 -32.88
N LYS A 114 7.36 20.59 -32.21
CA LYS A 114 6.04 20.86 -32.79
C LYS A 114 6.08 21.86 -33.95
N ASN A 115 6.92 22.89 -33.85
CA ASN A 115 6.99 23.96 -34.85
C ASN A 115 7.84 23.54 -36.06
N GLU A 116 8.98 22.91 -35.82
CA GLU A 116 9.96 22.56 -36.86
C GLU A 116 9.67 21.19 -37.50
N TYR A 117 9.20 20.22 -36.70
CA TYR A 117 8.91 18.85 -37.14
C TYR A 117 7.50 18.38 -36.71
N PRO A 118 6.42 19.02 -37.20
CA PRO A 118 5.05 18.77 -36.75
C PRO A 118 4.59 17.32 -36.90
N ILE A 119 5.08 16.61 -37.93
CA ILE A 119 4.78 15.17 -38.14
C ILE A 119 5.41 14.33 -37.03
N LEU A 120 6.66 14.61 -36.65
CA LEU A 120 7.36 13.89 -35.59
C LEU A 120 6.73 14.15 -34.22
N TYR A 121 6.34 15.41 -33.95
CA TYR A 121 5.57 15.75 -32.76
C TYR A 121 4.20 15.03 -32.72
N SER A 122 3.55 14.87 -33.88
CA SER A 122 2.30 14.10 -33.97
C SER A 122 2.52 12.62 -33.65
N LYS A 123 3.60 12.00 -34.16
CA LYS A 123 3.99 10.63 -33.80
C LYS A 123 4.19 10.48 -32.30
N PHE A 124 4.96 11.39 -31.67
CA PHE A 124 5.12 11.43 -30.22
C PHE A 124 3.77 11.52 -29.48
N ARG A 125 2.89 12.45 -29.87
CA ARG A 125 1.57 12.61 -29.24
C ARG A 125 0.67 11.37 -29.36
N ASN A 126 0.80 10.64 -30.46
CA ASN A 126 0.00 9.45 -30.76
C ASN A 126 0.64 8.16 -30.26
N PHE A 127 1.89 8.21 -29.76
CA PHE A 127 2.54 7.04 -29.16
C PHE A 127 1.66 6.46 -28.05
N GLU A 128 1.34 5.18 -28.19
CA GLU A 128 0.53 4.43 -27.24
C GLU A 128 1.44 3.85 -26.16
N ILE A 129 1.21 4.30 -24.92
CA ILE A 129 1.93 3.75 -23.79
C ILE A 129 1.25 2.44 -23.39
N PRO A 130 1.98 1.32 -23.30
CA PRO A 130 1.42 0.07 -22.79
C PRO A 130 0.99 0.24 -21.32
N VAL A 131 -0.27 -0.06 -21.00
CA VAL A 131 -0.85 0.13 -19.65
C VAL A 131 -1.53 -1.12 -19.12
N VAL A 132 -1.32 -1.40 -17.84
CA VAL A 132 -2.11 -2.36 -17.05
C VAL A 132 -2.87 -1.60 -15.96
N VAL A 133 -4.18 -1.85 -15.85
CA VAL A 133 -5.01 -1.28 -14.78
C VAL A 133 -5.49 -2.40 -13.88
N VAL A 134 -5.17 -2.28 -12.59
CA VAL A 134 -5.57 -3.22 -11.55
C VAL A 134 -6.75 -2.64 -10.78
N SER A 135 -7.75 -3.47 -10.51
CA SER A 135 -8.88 -3.14 -9.63
C SER A 135 -8.87 -4.14 -8.47
N THR A 136 -8.61 -3.67 -7.26
CA THR A 136 -8.60 -4.49 -6.04
C THR A 136 -8.99 -3.64 -4.84
N ASP A 137 -9.66 -4.25 -3.87
CA ASP A 137 -9.98 -3.62 -2.58
C ASP A 137 -8.91 -3.92 -1.51
N SER A 138 -7.82 -4.60 -1.89
CA SER A 138 -6.72 -4.99 -1.00
C SER A 138 -5.45 -4.21 -1.34
N GLY A 139 -5.09 -3.25 -0.48
CA GLY A 139 -3.82 -2.52 -0.57
C GLY A 139 -2.60 -3.43 -0.47
N ASP A 140 -2.68 -4.50 0.33
CA ASP A 140 -1.61 -5.51 0.45
C ASP A 140 -1.29 -6.19 -0.88
N LEU A 141 -2.30 -6.44 -1.72
CA LEU A 141 -2.10 -7.04 -3.03
C LEU A 141 -1.41 -6.08 -4.00
N ILE A 142 -1.73 -4.79 -3.92
CA ILE A 142 -1.10 -3.73 -4.72
C ILE A 142 0.36 -3.59 -4.34
N GLU A 143 0.65 -3.53 -3.03
CA GLU A 143 2.00 -3.45 -2.51
C GLU A 143 2.83 -4.69 -2.93
N GLU A 144 2.27 -5.89 -2.82
CA GLU A 144 2.92 -7.12 -3.29
C GLU A 144 3.19 -7.10 -4.80
N MET A 145 2.22 -6.65 -5.61
CA MET A 145 2.41 -6.55 -7.06
C MET A 145 3.50 -5.54 -7.40
N PHE A 146 3.51 -4.37 -6.75
CA PHE A 146 4.55 -3.36 -6.90
C PHE A 146 5.94 -3.90 -6.58
N GLN A 147 6.08 -4.61 -5.46
CA GLN A 147 7.35 -5.23 -5.07
C GLN A 147 7.82 -6.25 -6.12
N ARG A 148 6.91 -7.03 -6.72
CA ARG A 148 7.25 -8.02 -7.76
C ARG A 148 7.65 -7.37 -9.08
N LEU A 149 6.97 -6.30 -9.49
CA LEU A 149 7.31 -5.58 -10.72
C LEU A 149 8.73 -4.98 -10.65
N ASN A 150 9.13 -4.53 -9.47
CA ASN A 150 10.44 -3.91 -9.25
C ASN A 150 11.54 -4.90 -8.81
N ALA A 151 11.22 -6.17 -8.60
CA ALA A 151 12.20 -7.18 -8.22
C ALA A 151 12.80 -7.84 -9.48
N SER A 152 14.03 -7.47 -9.84
CA SER A 152 14.78 -8.11 -10.94
C SER A 152 15.29 -9.53 -10.61
N SER A 153 15.21 -9.94 -9.34
CA SER A 153 15.53 -11.27 -8.75
C SER A 153 15.85 -11.14 -7.24
N SER A 154 15.69 -9.96 -6.65
CA SER A 154 16.02 -9.69 -5.25
C SER A 154 14.98 -10.23 -4.26
N LEU A 155 15.46 -10.57 -3.06
CA LEU A 155 14.64 -10.98 -1.93
C LEU A 155 13.68 -9.84 -1.53
N ASN A 156 12.40 -10.16 -1.30
CA ASN A 156 11.42 -9.21 -0.78
C ASN A 156 11.74 -8.83 0.69
N ALA A 157 11.02 -7.85 1.26
CA ALA A 157 11.32 -7.37 2.61
C ALA A 157 11.26 -8.48 3.68
N ALA A 158 10.26 -9.35 3.62
CA ALA A 158 10.13 -10.51 4.52
C ALA A 158 11.27 -11.52 4.34
N GLU A 159 11.65 -11.82 3.11
CA GLU A 159 12.75 -12.71 2.73
C GLU A 159 14.10 -12.19 3.26
N ARG A 160 14.37 -10.89 3.10
CA ARG A 160 15.57 -10.24 3.64
C ARG A 160 15.64 -10.33 5.16
N ARG A 161 14.55 -10.04 5.87
CA ARG A 161 14.51 -10.17 7.34
C ARG A 161 14.69 -11.60 7.78
N ASN A 162 14.08 -12.55 7.08
CA ASN A 162 14.20 -13.96 7.41
C ASN A 162 15.63 -14.51 7.22
N ALA A 163 16.45 -13.87 6.37
CA ALA A 163 17.87 -14.20 6.23
C ALA A 163 18.71 -13.77 7.46
N LEU A 164 18.19 -12.85 8.30
CA LEU A 164 18.82 -12.48 9.56
C LEU A 164 18.52 -13.55 10.62
N SER A 165 19.55 -14.23 11.10
CA SER A 165 19.45 -15.10 12.29
C SER A 165 19.22 -14.29 13.58
N GLY A 166 18.46 -14.82 14.53
CA GLY A 166 18.32 -14.20 15.85
C GLY A 166 16.93 -14.37 16.46
N PRO A 167 16.72 -13.92 17.71
CA PRO A 167 15.49 -14.10 18.47
C PRO A 167 14.24 -13.61 17.72
N ALA A 168 14.30 -12.43 17.09
CA ALA A 168 13.15 -11.89 16.35
C ALA A 168 12.72 -12.78 15.16
N ARG A 169 13.68 -13.39 14.45
CA ARG A 169 13.40 -14.34 13.37
C ARG A 169 12.69 -15.57 13.90
N ASP A 170 13.18 -16.10 15.01
CA ASP A 170 12.66 -17.34 15.59
C ASP A 170 11.25 -17.14 16.13
N ALA A 171 11.01 -16.04 16.84
CA ALA A 171 9.69 -15.63 17.29
C ALA A 171 8.72 -15.41 16.11
N ALA A 172 9.15 -14.68 15.07
CA ALA A 172 8.31 -14.44 13.90
C ALA A 172 7.95 -15.75 13.16
N ASN A 173 8.88 -16.70 13.11
CA ASN A 173 8.64 -18.03 12.54
C ASN A 173 7.68 -18.87 13.40
N ALA A 174 7.81 -18.79 14.72
CA ALA A 174 6.95 -19.49 15.65
C ALA A 174 5.50 -18.97 15.58
N LEU A 175 5.30 -17.65 15.47
CA LEU A 175 3.99 -17.04 15.24
C LEU A 175 3.45 -17.35 13.83
N ALA A 176 4.32 -17.45 12.81
CA ALA A 176 3.92 -17.81 11.46
C ALA A 176 3.33 -19.23 11.34
N ALA A 177 3.64 -20.11 12.30
CA ALA A 177 3.09 -21.46 12.40
C ALA A 177 1.78 -21.54 13.22
N HIS A 178 1.28 -20.42 13.73
CA HIS A 178 0.10 -20.38 14.58
C HIS A 178 -1.18 -20.86 13.84
N PRO A 179 -2.09 -21.62 14.49
CA PRO A 179 -3.33 -22.11 13.87
C PRO A 179 -4.19 -21.02 13.20
N LEU A 180 -4.25 -19.82 13.77
CA LEU A 180 -4.93 -18.67 13.16
C LEU A 180 -4.43 -18.41 11.71
N LEU A 181 -3.13 -18.49 11.48
CA LEU A 181 -2.54 -18.21 10.16
C LEU A 181 -2.59 -19.44 9.25
N VAL A 182 -2.26 -20.62 9.78
CA VAL A 182 -2.12 -21.83 8.97
C VAL A 182 -3.45 -22.50 8.63
N LYS A 183 -4.45 -22.39 9.52
CA LYS A 183 -5.76 -23.05 9.38
C LYS A 183 -6.89 -22.05 9.11
N CYS A 184 -6.97 -20.98 9.90
CA CYS A 184 -8.10 -20.05 9.80
C CYS A 184 -7.95 -19.07 8.62
N SER A 185 -6.73 -18.62 8.30
CA SER A 185 -6.53 -17.62 7.24
C SER A 185 -6.50 -18.25 5.83
N PRO A 186 -7.30 -17.74 4.87
CA PRO A 186 -7.24 -18.15 3.47
C PRO A 186 -6.06 -17.53 2.70
N ILE A 187 -5.24 -16.70 3.37
CA ILE A 187 -4.04 -16.11 2.76
C ILE A 187 -3.07 -17.24 2.44
N ARG A 188 -2.68 -17.40 1.17
CA ARG A 188 -1.60 -18.35 0.82
C ARG A 188 -0.27 -17.85 1.38
N ASN A 189 0.47 -18.71 2.07
CA ASN A 189 1.81 -18.42 2.61
C ASN A 189 2.91 -18.38 1.52
N ALA A 190 2.67 -17.68 0.43
CA ALA A 190 3.68 -17.44 -0.61
C ALA A 190 4.64 -16.33 -0.15
N ARG A 191 5.94 -16.48 -0.45
CA ARG A 191 7.03 -15.52 -0.14
C ARG A 191 7.01 -14.98 1.30
N TYR A 192 6.82 -15.90 2.26
CA TYR A 192 6.91 -15.63 3.70
C TYR A 192 5.86 -14.67 4.28
N LYS A 193 4.66 -14.61 3.67
CA LYS A 193 3.54 -13.78 4.17
C LYS A 193 3.14 -14.04 5.63
N TYR A 194 3.20 -15.27 6.12
CA TYR A 194 2.89 -15.52 7.53
C TYR A 194 4.01 -15.01 8.46
N ARG A 195 5.26 -15.02 8.00
CA ARG A 195 6.40 -14.45 8.75
C ARG A 195 6.36 -12.93 8.75
N GLU A 196 5.85 -12.33 7.67
CA GLU A 196 5.51 -10.90 7.65
C GLU A 196 4.49 -10.58 8.75
N LEU A 197 3.37 -11.32 8.83
CA LEU A 197 2.38 -11.15 9.89
C LEU A 197 2.98 -11.35 11.29
N GLY A 198 3.76 -12.42 11.49
CA GLY A 198 4.47 -12.66 12.75
C GLY A 198 5.37 -11.49 13.16
N ALA A 199 6.17 -10.95 12.23
CA ALA A 199 7.00 -9.78 12.46
C ALA A 199 6.17 -8.53 12.81
N LYS A 200 5.00 -8.34 12.17
CA LYS A 200 4.10 -7.23 12.48
C LYS A 200 3.53 -7.34 13.89
N PHE A 201 3.13 -8.53 14.35
CA PHE A 201 2.63 -8.71 15.72
C PHE A 201 3.71 -8.42 16.77
N LEU A 202 4.93 -8.92 16.58
CA LEU A 202 6.07 -8.61 17.45
C LEU A 202 6.36 -7.10 17.49
N ALA A 203 6.30 -6.44 16.33
CA ALA A 203 6.48 -4.99 16.24
C ALA A 203 5.38 -4.21 16.96
N VAL A 204 4.14 -4.71 16.95
CA VAL A 204 3.04 -4.13 17.71
C VAL A 204 3.32 -4.24 19.21
N GLU A 205 3.63 -5.42 19.73
CA GLU A 205 3.88 -5.59 21.18
C GLU A 205 5.10 -4.80 21.66
N HIS A 206 6.21 -4.86 20.92
CA HIS A 206 7.40 -4.06 21.24
C HIS A 206 7.09 -2.55 21.29
N GLN A 207 6.34 -2.02 20.31
CA GLN A 207 6.03 -0.59 20.27
C GLN A 207 5.06 -0.17 21.36
N TYR A 208 4.08 -0.99 21.71
CA TYR A 208 3.22 -0.67 22.85
C TYR A 208 3.96 -0.77 24.18
N ALA A 209 4.83 -1.76 24.36
CA ALA A 209 5.63 -1.90 25.57
C ALA A 209 6.59 -0.71 25.77
N THR A 210 7.19 -0.19 24.69
CA THR A 210 8.21 0.87 24.78
C THR A 210 7.68 2.29 24.57
N LYS A 211 6.59 2.46 23.83
CA LYS A 211 6.05 3.77 23.42
C LYS A 211 4.59 3.99 23.77
N GLY A 212 3.88 2.96 24.25
CA GLY A 212 2.45 3.01 24.57
C GLY A 212 1.52 3.13 23.36
N ARG A 213 2.04 3.10 22.14
CA ARG A 213 1.26 3.25 20.89
C ARG A 213 1.98 2.64 19.69
N LEU A 214 1.21 2.30 18.66
CA LEU A 214 1.74 1.87 17.36
C LEU A 214 2.18 3.07 16.51
N LEU A 215 3.44 3.11 16.06
CA LEU A 215 3.93 4.11 15.11
C LEU A 215 3.69 3.67 13.67
N ASP A 216 4.17 2.48 13.31
CA ASP A 216 4.00 1.88 11.99
C ASP A 216 4.47 0.41 11.99
N THR A 217 4.19 -0.30 10.89
CA THR A 217 4.69 -1.65 10.61
C THR A 217 5.39 -1.71 9.26
N LYS A 218 6.06 -0.61 8.86
CA LYS A 218 6.77 -0.51 7.59
C LYS A 218 8.01 -1.40 7.58
N ALA A 219 8.48 -1.73 6.39
CA ALA A 219 9.59 -2.64 6.19
C ALA A 219 10.86 -2.27 6.97
N GLU A 220 11.17 -0.97 7.08
CA GLU A 220 12.34 -0.45 7.82
C GLU A 220 12.18 -0.65 9.34
N THR A 221 11.01 -0.31 9.90
CA THR A 221 10.70 -0.53 11.32
C THR A 221 10.78 -2.01 11.69
N LEU A 222 10.23 -2.89 10.83
CA LEU A 222 10.33 -4.33 11.04
C LEU A 222 11.78 -4.82 10.92
N PHE A 223 12.59 -4.23 10.04
CA PHE A 223 13.99 -4.60 9.89
C PHE A 223 14.81 -4.17 11.11
N ALA A 224 14.61 -2.94 11.61
CA ALA A 224 15.24 -2.44 12.81
C ALA A 224 14.93 -3.29 14.06
N LEU A 225 13.69 -3.80 14.18
CA LEU A 225 13.32 -4.75 15.24
C LEU A 225 14.19 -6.01 15.19
N PHE A 226 14.44 -6.55 14.00
CA PHE A 226 15.24 -7.76 13.83
C PHE A 226 16.71 -7.50 14.15
N GLU A 227 17.25 -6.36 13.70
CA GLU A 227 18.62 -5.94 14.03
C GLU A 227 18.82 -5.71 15.52
N ALA A 228 17.83 -5.14 16.20
CA ALA A 228 17.90 -4.83 17.64
C ALA A 228 18.04 -6.08 18.53
N THR A 229 17.71 -7.27 18.04
CA THR A 229 17.87 -8.54 18.78
C THR A 229 19.21 -9.26 18.53
N ARG A 230 20.12 -8.66 17.76
CA ARG A 230 21.36 -9.30 17.32
C ARG A 230 22.58 -8.78 18.07
N GLY A 231 23.61 -9.62 18.11
CA GLY A 231 24.91 -9.29 18.69
C GLY A 231 25.09 -9.83 20.11
N PRO A 232 26.27 -9.64 20.71
CA PRO A 232 26.58 -10.11 22.05
C PRO A 232 25.88 -9.30 23.17
N ASP A 233 25.48 -8.07 22.86
CA ASP A 233 24.75 -7.17 23.77
C ASP A 233 23.60 -6.52 22.98
N PRO A 234 22.50 -7.26 22.74
CA PRO A 234 21.40 -6.79 21.90
C PRO A 234 20.58 -5.72 22.61
N VAL A 235 20.07 -4.74 21.85
CA VAL A 235 19.20 -3.68 22.36
C VAL A 235 17.89 -4.24 22.90
N ILE A 236 17.38 -5.32 22.30
CA ILE A 236 16.24 -6.09 22.79
C ILE A 236 16.76 -7.47 23.15
N SER A 237 16.64 -7.83 24.43
CA SER A 237 17.13 -9.12 24.92
C SER A 237 16.33 -10.29 24.34
N GLN A 238 16.88 -11.50 24.45
CA GLN A 238 16.16 -12.72 24.05
C GLN A 238 14.90 -12.91 24.90
N GLU A 239 14.97 -12.62 26.20
CA GLU A 239 13.86 -12.71 27.14
C GLU A 239 12.76 -11.68 26.82
N GLU A 240 13.15 -10.45 26.45
CA GLU A 240 12.17 -9.44 26.01
C GLU A 240 11.47 -9.85 24.73
N MET A 241 12.21 -10.38 23.75
CA MET A 241 11.63 -10.88 22.50
C MET A 241 10.71 -12.09 22.74
N GLN A 242 11.09 -12.98 23.66
CA GLN A 242 10.24 -14.10 24.07
C GLN A 242 8.94 -13.61 24.71
N ARG A 243 9.00 -12.62 25.60
CA ARG A 243 7.78 -12.00 26.17
C ARG A 243 6.87 -11.44 25.09
N PHE A 244 7.42 -10.72 24.10
CA PHE A 244 6.62 -10.21 22.98
C PHE A 244 6.01 -11.32 22.12
N GLU A 245 6.72 -12.44 21.94
CA GLU A 245 6.18 -13.62 21.27
C GLU A 245 5.00 -14.23 22.05
N GLU A 246 5.15 -14.39 23.37
CA GLU A 246 4.12 -14.95 24.26
C GLU A 246 2.87 -14.06 24.28
N GLU A 247 3.04 -12.75 24.47
CA GLU A 247 1.93 -11.78 24.42
C GLU A 247 1.19 -11.83 23.08
N ALA A 248 1.94 -11.91 21.97
CA ALA A 248 1.33 -12.02 20.64
C ALA A 248 0.60 -13.34 20.46
N ARG A 249 1.20 -14.45 20.88
CA ARG A 249 0.62 -15.80 20.80
C ARG A 249 -0.72 -15.85 21.54
N GLU A 250 -0.79 -15.31 22.75
CA GLU A 250 -2.05 -15.23 23.50
C GLU A 250 -3.16 -14.52 22.72
N LYS A 251 -2.86 -13.41 22.03
CA LYS A 251 -3.88 -12.71 21.21
C LYS A 251 -4.26 -13.53 19.99
N LEU A 252 -3.31 -14.22 19.36
CA LEU A 252 -3.62 -15.11 18.24
C LEU A 252 -4.46 -16.32 18.67
N ASP A 253 -4.27 -16.84 19.89
CA ASP A 253 -5.10 -17.90 20.47
C ASP A 253 -6.55 -17.42 20.62
N LEU A 254 -6.77 -16.23 21.21
CA LEU A 254 -8.10 -15.62 21.33
C LEU A 254 -8.76 -15.42 19.97
N MET A 255 -8.01 -14.92 18.98
CA MET A 255 -8.51 -14.78 17.62
C MET A 255 -8.86 -16.14 17.02
N SER A 256 -8.02 -17.16 17.21
CA SER A 256 -8.24 -18.49 16.63
C SER A 256 -9.52 -19.16 17.15
N GLY A 257 -9.92 -18.85 18.38
CA GLY A 257 -11.21 -19.28 18.95
C GLY A 257 -12.42 -18.58 18.34
N THR A 258 -12.23 -17.49 17.59
CA THR A 258 -13.31 -16.70 16.98
C THR A 258 -13.55 -17.06 15.51
N PHE A 259 -12.48 -17.33 14.75
CA PHE A 259 -12.57 -17.51 13.29
C PHE A 259 -12.70 -18.98 12.88
N GLU A 260 -13.37 -19.21 11.76
CA GLU A 260 -13.54 -20.54 11.17
C GLU A 260 -12.31 -20.93 10.33
N GLU A 261 -12.29 -22.18 9.84
CA GLU A 261 -11.27 -22.62 8.88
C GLU A 261 -11.46 -21.93 7.52
N ASN A 262 -10.36 -21.45 6.91
CA ASN A 262 -10.39 -20.66 5.66
C ASN A 262 -11.39 -19.47 5.69
N ASP A 263 -11.46 -18.77 6.81
CA ASP A 263 -12.41 -17.68 7.03
C ASP A 263 -12.09 -16.46 6.16
N TYR A 264 -13.06 -16.06 5.34
CA TYR A 264 -12.89 -14.95 4.40
C TYR A 264 -12.57 -13.61 5.11
N LEU A 265 -12.92 -13.46 6.39
CA LEU A 265 -12.62 -12.28 7.21
C LEU A 265 -11.10 -12.08 7.38
N LEU A 266 -10.31 -13.15 7.25
CA LEU A 266 -8.85 -13.13 7.41
C LEU A 266 -8.08 -13.04 6.09
N ARG A 267 -8.71 -12.60 5.00
CA ARG A 267 -8.12 -12.59 3.64
C ARG A 267 -7.09 -11.48 3.36
N SER A 268 -7.02 -10.45 4.20
CA SER A 268 -6.11 -9.31 4.03
C SER A 268 -5.19 -9.17 5.24
N ILE A 269 -3.89 -8.99 4.98
CA ILE A 269 -2.85 -8.80 6.00
C ILE A 269 -3.20 -7.57 6.86
N GLY A 270 -3.50 -6.43 6.22
CA GLY A 270 -3.88 -5.22 6.94
C GLY A 270 -5.14 -5.41 7.81
N THR A 271 -6.10 -6.21 7.36
CA THR A 271 -7.32 -6.51 8.14
C THR A 271 -7.00 -7.42 9.34
N VAL A 272 -6.15 -8.43 9.15
CA VAL A 272 -5.68 -9.31 10.24
C VAL A 272 -4.96 -8.50 11.32
N VAL A 273 -4.12 -7.53 10.95
CA VAL A 273 -3.43 -6.64 11.91
C VAL A 273 -4.43 -5.74 12.64
N VAL A 274 -5.46 -5.22 11.95
CA VAL A 274 -6.52 -4.44 12.62
C VAL A 274 -7.30 -5.29 13.61
N TYR A 275 -7.66 -6.53 13.26
CA TYR A 275 -8.31 -7.44 14.20
C TYR A 275 -7.41 -7.76 15.39
N TYR A 276 -6.12 -8.02 15.14
CA TYR A 276 -5.14 -8.21 16.22
C TYR A 276 -5.13 -7.02 17.20
N LEU A 277 -5.15 -5.77 16.70
CA LEU A 277 -5.22 -4.59 17.55
C LEU A 277 -6.53 -4.50 18.36
N VAL A 278 -7.66 -4.92 17.79
CA VAL A 278 -8.93 -5.01 18.53
C VAL A 278 -8.84 -6.05 19.65
N PHE A 279 -8.36 -7.26 19.33
CA PHE A 279 -8.19 -8.34 20.31
C PHE A 279 -7.17 -8.00 21.41
N ARG A 280 -6.15 -7.19 21.08
CA ARG A 280 -5.20 -6.65 22.05
C ARG A 280 -5.85 -5.68 23.04
N GLY A 281 -6.84 -4.90 22.59
CA GLY A 281 -7.48 -3.84 23.37
C GLY A 281 -8.70 -4.27 24.21
N VAL A 282 -9.17 -5.52 24.06
CA VAL A 282 -10.35 -6.04 24.79
C VAL A 282 -9.94 -6.89 26.00
N ALA A 283 -10.75 -6.84 27.07
CA ALA A 283 -10.67 -7.82 28.15
C ALA A 283 -11.18 -9.19 27.67
N THR A 284 -10.69 -10.28 28.26
CA THR A 284 -11.03 -11.67 27.87
C THR A 284 -12.52 -12.01 27.90
N ASN A 285 -13.33 -11.27 28.66
CA ASN A 285 -14.79 -11.44 28.73
C ASN A 285 -15.59 -10.61 27.71
N GLY A 286 -14.93 -9.82 26.86
CA GLY A 286 -15.55 -8.96 25.85
C GLY A 286 -15.00 -9.19 24.44
N LEU A 287 -14.66 -10.44 24.11
CA LEU A 287 -14.09 -10.79 22.82
C LEU A 287 -15.08 -10.53 21.66
N PRO A 288 -14.61 -10.00 20.52
CA PRO A 288 -15.44 -9.83 19.33
C PRO A 288 -16.05 -11.16 18.88
N LEU A 289 -17.35 -11.17 18.59
CA LEU A 289 -17.99 -12.31 17.95
C LEU A 289 -17.77 -12.26 16.44
N ARG A 290 -17.52 -13.43 15.82
CA ARG A 290 -17.36 -13.55 14.37
C ARG A 290 -18.52 -12.95 13.59
N ALA A 291 -19.75 -13.20 14.02
CA ALA A 291 -20.96 -12.66 13.39
C ALA A 291 -20.97 -11.12 13.35
N HIS A 292 -20.34 -10.46 14.32
CA HIS A 292 -20.32 -9.01 14.40
C HIS A 292 -19.23 -8.41 13.52
N LEU A 293 -18.09 -9.10 13.41
CA LEU A 293 -17.06 -8.80 12.41
C LEU A 293 -17.59 -8.97 10.99
N ASP A 294 -18.40 -10.01 10.74
CA ASP A 294 -19.08 -10.26 9.47
C ASP A 294 -20.08 -9.14 9.12
N ARG A 295 -20.91 -8.73 10.09
CA ARG A 295 -21.81 -7.58 9.93
C ARG A 295 -21.05 -6.29 9.63
N PHE A 296 -19.95 -6.03 10.33
CA PHE A 296 -19.09 -4.88 10.06
C PHE A 296 -18.53 -4.89 8.63
N GLU A 297 -17.99 -6.03 8.17
CA GLU A 297 -17.46 -6.15 6.81
C GLU A 297 -18.55 -5.99 5.74
N SER A 298 -19.78 -6.41 6.02
CA SER A 298 -20.93 -6.19 5.14
C SER A 298 -21.30 -4.70 5.08
N ALA A 299 -21.50 -4.05 6.23
CA ALA A 299 -21.81 -2.63 6.30
C ALA A 299 -20.74 -1.75 5.63
N ARG A 300 -19.46 -2.11 5.79
CA ARG A 300 -18.33 -1.44 5.15
C ARG A 300 -18.40 -1.50 3.62
N ARG A 301 -18.82 -2.64 3.05
CA ARG A 301 -18.96 -2.82 1.59
C ARG A 301 -20.15 -2.04 1.05
N ASP A 302 -21.27 -2.05 1.77
CA ASP A 302 -22.48 -1.35 1.38
C ASP A 302 -22.20 0.16 1.25
N VAL A 303 -21.52 0.74 2.23
CA VAL A 303 -21.13 2.16 2.21
C VAL A 303 -20.11 2.47 1.11
N ALA A 304 -19.22 1.53 0.77
CA ALA A 304 -18.26 1.72 -0.33
C ALA A 304 -18.91 1.80 -1.72
N GLY A 305 -20.17 1.38 -1.85
CA GLY A 305 -20.95 1.44 -3.09
C GLY A 305 -21.82 2.69 -3.24
N LEU A 306 -21.91 3.55 -2.23
CA LEU A 306 -22.76 4.74 -2.23
C LEU A 306 -22.16 5.89 -3.07
N SER A 307 -23.02 6.68 -3.73
CA SER A 307 -22.62 7.90 -4.43
C SER A 307 -22.46 9.07 -3.45
N GLU A 308 -21.65 10.08 -3.81
CA GLU A 308 -21.40 11.28 -2.97
C GLU A 308 -22.69 11.97 -2.49
N GLU A 309 -23.74 12.01 -3.31
CA GLU A 309 -25.05 12.58 -2.96
C GLU A 309 -25.78 11.78 -1.87
N MET A 310 -25.60 10.46 -1.82
CA MET A 310 -26.15 9.61 -0.74
C MET A 310 -25.36 9.75 0.57
N LEU A 311 -24.17 10.35 0.52
CA LEU A 311 -23.27 10.52 1.68
C LEU A 311 -23.57 11.80 2.46
N ASP A 312 -24.03 12.86 1.79
CA ASP A 312 -24.33 14.16 2.41
C ASP A 312 -25.49 14.11 3.44
N GLY A 313 -26.23 13.00 3.49
CA GLY A 313 -27.25 12.73 4.51
C GLY A 313 -26.98 11.48 5.37
N ALA A 314 -25.80 10.86 5.25
CA ALA A 314 -25.50 9.61 5.93
C ALA A 314 -25.14 9.86 7.41
N GLY A 315 -25.74 9.08 8.32
CA GLY A 315 -25.50 9.22 9.76
C GLY A 315 -24.06 8.92 10.20
N ASP A 316 -23.72 9.28 11.44
CA ASP A 316 -22.36 9.15 12.03
C ASP A 316 -21.68 7.79 11.81
N GLU A 317 -22.45 6.70 11.77
CA GLU A 317 -21.90 5.36 11.52
C GLU A 317 -21.37 5.21 10.09
N ALA A 318 -22.13 5.67 9.09
CA ALA A 318 -21.71 5.61 7.70
C ALA A 318 -20.44 6.44 7.46
N GLN A 319 -20.35 7.62 8.07
CA GLN A 319 -19.14 8.47 8.02
C GLN A 319 -17.91 7.74 8.56
N ARG A 320 -18.03 7.03 9.68
CA ARG A 320 -16.92 6.22 10.23
C ARG A 320 -16.56 5.03 9.34
N LEU A 321 -17.54 4.37 8.71
CA LEU A 321 -17.27 3.27 7.77
C LEU A 321 -16.55 3.77 6.50
N MET A 322 -16.88 4.97 6.02
CA MET A 322 -16.15 5.63 4.93
C MET A 322 -14.72 5.98 5.34
N GLU A 323 -14.54 6.57 6.52
CA GLU A 323 -13.22 6.86 7.07
C GLU A 323 -12.37 5.58 7.14
N TYR A 324 -12.93 4.48 7.64
CA TYR A 324 -12.26 3.18 7.65
C TYR A 324 -11.84 2.77 6.23
N ASN A 325 -12.75 2.86 5.24
CA ASN A 325 -12.47 2.50 3.85
C ASN A 325 -11.36 3.35 3.24
N ALA A 326 -11.34 4.66 3.50
CA ALA A 326 -10.30 5.56 3.01
C ALA A 326 -8.90 5.17 3.51
N LEU A 327 -8.83 4.62 4.72
CA LEU A 327 -7.59 4.18 5.39
C LEU A 327 -7.13 2.76 5.01
N VAL A 328 -7.93 1.97 4.27
CA VAL A 328 -7.57 0.58 3.91
C VAL A 328 -6.26 0.48 3.12
N GLN A 329 -5.92 1.50 2.33
CA GLN A 329 -4.70 1.52 1.51
C GLN A 329 -3.42 1.82 2.32
N SER A 330 -3.55 2.33 3.55
CA SER A 330 -2.42 2.65 4.43
C SER A 330 -2.16 1.48 5.39
N THR A 331 -1.89 0.30 4.85
CA THR A 331 -1.87 -0.99 5.59
C THR A 331 -0.72 -1.14 6.59
N ASN A 332 0.31 -0.29 6.50
CA ASN A 332 1.48 -0.32 7.37
C ASN A 332 1.62 0.94 8.23
N ASP A 333 0.74 1.94 8.08
CA ASP A 333 0.80 3.18 8.86
C ASP A 333 0.12 2.99 10.22
N GLY A 334 0.82 3.31 11.32
CA GLY A 334 0.29 3.04 12.65
C GLY A 334 -0.91 3.91 13.01
N GLY A 335 -0.96 5.16 12.50
CA GLY A 335 -2.12 6.03 12.67
C GLY A 335 -3.35 5.46 11.96
N ALA A 336 -3.21 5.05 10.71
CA ALA A 336 -4.29 4.42 9.94
C ALA A 336 -4.75 3.09 10.55
N LEU A 337 -3.83 2.22 10.98
CA LEU A 337 -4.14 0.95 11.63
C LEU A 337 -4.87 1.14 12.95
N THR A 338 -4.39 2.05 13.80
CA THR A 338 -5.02 2.38 15.08
C THR A 338 -6.39 2.99 14.88
N ARG A 339 -6.53 3.93 13.93
CA ARG A 339 -7.82 4.55 13.66
C ARG A 339 -8.86 3.55 13.13
N ARG A 340 -8.44 2.62 12.27
CA ARG A 340 -9.28 1.52 11.81
C ARG A 340 -9.71 0.59 12.95
N SER A 341 -8.82 0.25 13.89
CA SER A 341 -9.16 -0.58 15.05
C SER A 341 -10.10 0.14 16.03
N GLU A 342 -9.96 1.45 16.22
CA GLU A 342 -10.90 2.27 17.00
C GLU A 342 -12.31 2.28 16.40
N ILE A 343 -12.41 2.49 15.08
CA ILE A 343 -13.70 2.51 14.37
C ILE A 343 -14.39 1.15 14.51
N LEU A 344 -13.65 0.07 14.24
CA LEU A 344 -14.16 -1.30 14.41
C LEU A 344 -14.59 -1.56 15.86
N SER A 345 -13.76 -1.21 16.83
CA SER A 345 -14.11 -1.39 18.25
C SER A 345 -15.35 -0.58 18.66
N GLY A 346 -15.50 0.63 18.13
CA GLY A 346 -16.69 1.46 18.36
C GLY A 346 -17.95 0.88 17.73
N TYR A 347 -17.83 0.27 16.55
CA TYR A 347 -18.94 -0.45 15.91
C TYR A 347 -19.34 -1.66 16.74
N LEU A 348 -18.38 -2.51 17.12
CA LEU A 348 -18.64 -3.68 17.96
C LEU A 348 -19.30 -3.26 19.28
N ARG A 349 -18.81 -2.23 19.97
CA ARG A 349 -19.44 -1.78 21.23
C ARG A 349 -20.92 -1.42 21.10
N ARG A 350 -21.31 -0.78 19.99
CA ARG A 350 -22.70 -0.36 19.75
C ARG A 350 -23.61 -1.52 19.33
N HIS A 351 -23.07 -2.51 18.63
CA HIS A 351 -23.85 -3.62 18.06
C HIS A 351 -23.73 -4.93 18.85
N ASP A 352 -22.88 -4.97 19.87
CA ASP A 352 -22.63 -6.13 20.75
C ASP A 352 -23.27 -5.99 22.13
N GLY A 353 -23.85 -4.82 22.46
CA GLY A 353 -24.35 -4.56 23.82
C GLY A 353 -23.22 -4.46 24.87
N LEU A 354 -21.99 -4.11 24.46
CA LEU A 354 -20.86 -3.85 25.37
C LEU A 354 -20.97 -2.46 26.04
N GLU A 355 -22.18 -2.03 26.38
CA GLU A 355 -22.45 -0.86 27.19
C GLU A 355 -22.16 -1.18 28.66
N HIS A 356 -20.89 -1.25 29.06
CA HIS A 356 -20.41 -0.97 30.42
C HIS A 356 -18.91 -1.24 30.49
N MET A 357 -18.07 -0.29 30.04
CA MET A 357 -16.68 -0.18 30.51
C MET A 357 -16.06 1.10 29.98
N GLY A 358 -16.28 2.20 30.73
CA GLY A 358 -15.74 3.50 30.37
C GLY A 358 -16.03 4.62 31.36
N GLN A 359 -16.33 4.34 32.64
CA GLN A 359 -16.27 5.32 33.72
C GLN A 359 -15.92 4.63 35.04
N SER A 360 -14.62 4.57 35.37
CA SER A 360 -14.16 4.46 36.76
C SER A 360 -12.65 4.75 36.84
N SER A 361 -12.31 6.04 36.76
CA SER A 361 -11.11 6.59 37.39
C SER A 361 -11.35 8.08 37.61
N GLY A 362 -11.99 8.37 38.73
CA GLY A 362 -12.38 9.71 39.15
C GLY A 362 -12.88 9.67 40.58
N SER A 363 -11.98 9.36 41.52
CA SER A 363 -11.97 9.77 42.94
C SER A 363 -10.63 9.38 43.53
#